data_AF-A0AA42HCS4-F1
#
_entry.id   AF-A0AA42HCS4-F1
#
_cell.length_a   1.000
_cell.length_b   1.000
_cell.length_c   1.000
_cell.angle_alpha   90.00
_cell.angle_beta   90.00
_cell.angle_gamma   90.00
#
_symmetry.space_group_name_H-M   'P 1'
#
loop_
_entity.id
_entity.type
_entity.pdbx_description
1 polymer ?
#
loop_
_entity_poly.entity_id
_entity_poly.type
_entity_poly.pdbx_seq_one_letter_code
_entity_poly.pdbx_strand_id
1 'polypeptide(L)' 'MLNEIERENVTKAAQCAALLVSDLRAVAASSNGLLAELGRDALTVAVELEQRLTRLEEISNSV' A
#
# COMPACT_ATOMS: atom_id res chain seq x y z
N MET A 1 -24.00 0.49 1.87
CA MET A 1 -23.44 0.36 0.52
C MET A 1 -22.60 1.58 0.25
N LEU A 2 -21.38 1.40 -0.24
CA LEU A 2 -20.56 2.51 -0.74
C LEU A 2 -21.13 3.00 -2.07
N ASN A 3 -21.13 4.30 -2.28
CA ASN A 3 -21.44 4.88 -3.59
C ASN A 3 -20.29 4.63 -4.58
N GLU A 4 -20.52 4.95 -5.85
CA GLU A 4 -19.55 4.70 -6.93
C GLU A 4 -18.21 5.39 -6.69
N ILE A 5 -18.23 6.65 -6.24
CA ILE A 5 -17.03 7.45 -5.95
C ILE A 5 -16.24 6.85 -4.78
N GLU A 6 -16.93 6.43 -3.72
CA GLU A 6 -16.32 5.80 -2.56
C GLU A 6 -15.61 4.49 -2.95
N ARG A 7 -16.25 3.67 -3.80
CA ARG A 7 -15.69 2.41 -4.29
C ARG A 7 -14.45 2.64 -5.16
N GLU A 8 -14.53 3.60 -6.08
CA GLU A 8 -13.40 4.00 -6.92
C GLU A 8 -12.22 4.52 -6.09
N ASN A 9 -12.49 5.33 -5.06
CA ASN A 9 -11.45 5.85 -4.18
C ASN A 9 -10.74 4.74 -3.40
N VAL A 10 -11.48 3.75 -2.89
CA VAL A 10 -10.90 2.60 -2.18
C VAL A 10 -9.99 1.78 -3.11
N THR A 11 -10.47 1.46 -4.32
CA THR A 11 -9.68 0.73 -5.32
C THR A 11 -8.41 1.48 -5.71
N LYS A 12 -8.49 2.79 -5.98
CA LYS A 12 -7.31 3.61 -6.27
C LYS A 12 -6.32 3.62 -5.12
N ALA A 13 -6.82 3.77 -3.89
CA ALA A 13 -5.96 3.76 -2.71
C ALA A 13 -5.22 2.42 -2.55
N ALA A 14 -5.91 1.29 -2.70
CA ALA A 14 -5.32 -0.05 -2.63
C ALA A 14 -4.23 -0.24 -3.70
N GLN A 15 -4.50 0.15 -4.95
CA GLN A 15 -3.53 0.09 -6.04
C GLN A 15 -2.29 0.97 -5.78
N CYS A 16 -2.49 2.21 -5.31
CA CYS A 16 -1.39 3.11 -4.96
C CYS A 16 -0.52 2.54 -3.83
N ALA A 17 -1.13 1.91 -2.82
CA ALA A 17 -0.38 1.29 -1.73
C ALA A 17 0.46 0.09 -2.20
N ALA A 18 -0.07 -0.74 -3.10
CA ALA A 18 0.67 -1.84 -3.71
C ALA A 18 1.91 -1.35 -4.50
N LEU A 19 1.75 -0.28 -5.29
CA LEU A 19 2.87 0.36 -6.00
C LEU A 19 3.92 0.91 -5.03
N LEU A 20 3.47 1.61 -3.97
CA LEU A 20 4.36 2.13 -2.94
C LEU A 20 5.14 1.02 -2.23
N VAL A 21 4.50 -0.10 -1.91
CA VAL A 21 5.17 -1.28 -1.33
C VAL A 21 6.25 -1.82 -2.27
N SER A 22 5.96 -1.91 -3.57
CA SER A 22 6.95 -2.33 -4.58
C SER A 22 8.17 -1.41 -4.60
N ASP A 23 7.95 -0.10 -4.65
CA ASP A 23 9.03 0.89 -4.69
C ASP A 23 9.87 0.85 -3.40
N LEU A 24 9.22 0.75 -2.23
CA LEU A 24 9.91 0.68 -0.95
C LEU A 24 10.69 -0.62 -0.75
N ARG A 25 10.27 -1.73 -1.37
CA ARG A 25 11.10 -2.96 -1.41
C ARG A 25 12.40 -2.71 -2.16
N ALA A 26 12.37 -1.98 -3.27
CA ALA A 26 13.58 -1.62 -4.00
C ALA A 26 14.48 -0.68 -3.18
N VAL A 27 13.91 0.30 -2.47
CA VAL A 27 14.65 1.19 -1.57
C VAL A 27 15.29 0.42 -0.42
N ALA A 28 14.54 -0.48 0.23
CA ALA A 28 15.02 -1.34 1.32
C ALA A 28 16.16 -2.28 0.91
N ALA A 29 16.28 -2.58 -0.39
CA ALA A 29 17.33 -3.40 -0.98
C ALA A 29 18.55 -2.60 -1.48
N SER A 30 18.60 -1.28 -1.21
CA SER A 30 19.69 -0.42 -1.64
C SER A 30 21.05 -0.84 -1.06
N SER A 31 22.12 -0.62 -1.81
CA SER A 31 23.50 -0.79 -1.35
C SER A 31 23.95 0.33 -0.39
N ASN A 32 23.24 1.46 -0.36
CA ASN A 32 23.46 2.50 0.63
C ASN A 32 22.79 2.09 1.95
N GLY A 33 23.59 1.89 3.00
CA GLY A 33 23.13 1.37 4.29
C GLY A 33 22.02 2.19 4.94
N LEU A 34 22.14 3.53 4.95
CA LEU A 34 21.15 4.43 5.53
C LEU A 34 19.84 4.39 4.72
N LEU A 35 19.94 4.40 3.39
CA LEU A 35 18.76 4.33 2.53
C LEU A 35 18.02 3.00 2.70
N ALA A 36 18.76 1.89 2.82
CA ALA A 36 18.20 0.58 3.05
C ALA A 36 17.50 0.47 4.41
N GLU A 37 18.07 1.06 5.46
CA GLU A 37 17.46 1.13 6.80
C GLU A 37 16.15 1.90 6.78
N LEU A 38 16.17 3.15 6.30
CA LEU A 38 14.96 3.97 6.18
C LEU A 38 13.92 3.33 5.26
N GLY A 39 14.37 2.65 4.20
CA GLY A 39 13.51 1.89 3.29
C GLY A 39 12.79 0.73 3.99
N ARG A 40 13.45 0.00 4.88
CA ARG A 40 12.84 -1.11 5.64
C ARG A 40 11.77 -0.60 6.62
N ASP A 41 12.05 0.50 7.30
CA ASP A 41 11.09 1.13 8.23
C ASP A 41 9.85 1.61 7.47
N ALA A 42 10.05 2.34 6.36
CA ALA A 42 8.96 2.79 5.51
C ALA A 42 8.18 1.62 4.89
N LEU A 43 8.86 0.56 4.44
CA LEU A 43 8.23 -0.63 3.87
C LEU A 43 7.29 -1.31 4.88
N THR A 44 7.68 -1.38 6.15
CA THR A 44 6.84 -1.99 7.20
C THR A 44 5.50 -1.28 7.32
N VAL A 45 5.52 0.06 7.36
CA VAL A 45 4.30 0.87 7.42
C VAL A 45 3.46 0.74 6.14
N ALA A 46 4.11 0.72 4.97
CA ALA A 46 3.42 0.61 3.69
C ALA A 46 2.73 -0.75 3.51
N VAL A 47 3.35 -1.85 3.95
CA VAL A 47 2.72 -3.20 3.90
C VAL A 47 1.49 -3.27 4.79
N GLU A 48 1.54 -2.69 6.00
CA GLU A 48 0.37 -2.63 6.86
C GLU A 48 -0.77 -1.80 6.24
N LEU A 49 -0.42 -0.67 5.61
CA LEU A 49 -1.38 0.16 4.89
C LEU A 49 -2.01 -0.57 3.69
N GLU A 50 -1.19 -1.24 2.87
CA GLU A 50 -1.66 -2.07 1.75
C GLU A 50 -2.68 -3.10 2.22
N GLN A 51 -2.35 -3.89 3.26
CA GLN A 51 -3.25 -4.91 3.80
C GLN A 51 -4.59 -4.32 4.26
N ARG A 52 -4.56 -3.17 4.93
CA ARG A 52 -5.78 -2.48 5.39
C ARG A 52 -6.63 -2.02 4.21
N LEU A 53 -6.02 -1.46 3.17
CA LEU A 53 -6.71 -0.96 1.98
C LEU A 53 -7.27 -2.10 1.11
N THR A 54 -6.51 -3.19 0.93
CA THR A 54 -7.00 -4.41 0.25
C THR A 54 -8.23 -4.95 0.96
N ARG A 55 -8.23 -5.00 2.30
CA ARG A 55 -9.40 -5.44 3.05
C ARG A 55 -10.61 -4.51 2.87
N LEU A 56 -10.39 -3.19 2.79
CA LEU A 56 -11.48 -2.24 2.49
C LEU A 56 -12.02 -2.45 1.07
N GLU A 57 -11.16 -2.76 0.11
CA GLU A 57 -11.55 -3.06 -1.28
C GLU A 57 -12.34 -4.37 -1.39
N GLU A 58 -11.96 -5.42 -0.66
CA GLU A 58 -12.73 -6.67 -0.61
C GLU A 58 -14.13 -6.43 -0.03
N ILE A 59 -14.22 -5.66 1.06
CA ILE A 59 -15.50 -5.29 1.67
C ILE A 59 -16.31 -4.41 0.71
N SER A 60 -15.68 -3.48 0.00
CA SER A 60 -16.38 -2.61 -0.95
C SER A 60 -16.95 -3.37 -2.13
N ASN A 61 -16.27 -4.42 -2.61
CA ASN A 61 -16.70 -5.21 -3.76
C ASN A 61 -17.67 -6.36 -3.42
N SER A 62 -17.76 -6.74 -2.14
CA SER A 62 -18.66 -7.81 -1.67
C SER A 62 -20.10 -7.34 -1.40
N VAL A 63 -20.40 -6.05 -1.55
CA VAL A 63 -21.70 -5.41 -1.28
C VAL A 63 -22.24 -4.73 -2.53
#